data_AF-A0A0B1T734-F1
#
_entry.id   AF-A0A0B1T734-F1
#
_cell.length_a   1.000
_cell.length_b   1.000
_cell.length_c   1.000
_cell.angle_alpha   90.00
_cell.angle_beta   90.00
_cell.angle_gamma   90.00
#
_symmetry.space_group_name_H-M   'P 1'
#
loop_
_entity.id
_entity.type
_entity.pdbx_description
1 polymer ?
#
loop_
_entity_poly.entity_id
_entity_poly.type
_entity_poly.pdbx_seq_one_letter_code
_entity_poly.pdbx_strand_id
1 'polypeptide(L)'
;MGDHGNRVSIMSKNFAGKIGSRLNHTAMTMSLSKYLSKFPCVKNNSVICEKKVDIRVPNEMVRLGMRNKIEIPKYEHRGRRSEYEYIYQNCNATSTTDDKLNITVQYRSDRRSNYDIIYPPIVIPSNEACSDLRNLIALCSCLREQRCRS
;
A
#
# COMPACT_ATOMS: atom_id res chain seq x y z
N MET A 1 30.20 24.90 -15.61
CA MET A 1 28.83 24.42 -15.90
C MET A 1 28.97 23.10 -16.65
N GLY A 2 28.56 22.00 -16.05
CA GLY A 2 28.76 20.65 -16.59
C GLY A 2 27.67 19.72 -16.08
N ASP A 3 26.65 19.62 -16.90
CA ASP A 3 25.44 18.80 -16.88
C ASP A 3 25.51 17.49 -16.05
N HIS A 4 24.80 17.45 -14.92
CA HIS A 4 24.50 16.22 -14.18
C HIS A 4 23.27 15.53 -14.80
N GLY A 5 23.49 14.97 -15.99
CA GLY A 5 22.51 14.16 -16.71
C GLY A 5 22.25 12.80 -16.04
N ASN A 6 21.26 12.78 -15.16
CA ASN A 6 20.26 11.73 -14.94
C ASN A 6 20.55 10.36 -15.60
N ARG A 7 21.23 9.45 -14.88
CA ARG A 7 21.26 8.01 -15.19
C ARG A 7 20.60 7.21 -14.05
N VAL A 8 19.29 7.39 -13.89
CA VAL A 8 18.43 6.46 -13.14
C VAL A 8 17.49 5.80 -14.12
N SER A 9 18.03 4.94 -14.97
CA SER A 9 17.23 4.04 -15.79
C SER A 9 18.08 2.84 -16.16
N ILE A 10 17.45 1.66 -16.11
CA ILE A 10 17.84 0.37 -16.73
C ILE A 10 18.01 -0.81 -15.75
N MET A 11 18.33 -0.64 -14.46
CA MET A 11 18.50 -1.82 -13.56
C MET A 11 17.24 -2.32 -12.82
N SER A 12 16.06 -1.70 -13.02
CA SER A 12 14.83 -2.14 -12.31
C SER A 12 13.97 -3.16 -13.07
N LYS A 13 14.29 -3.48 -14.33
CA LYS A 13 13.43 -4.35 -15.17
C LYS A 13 13.58 -5.85 -14.86
N ASN A 14 14.70 -6.29 -14.28
CA ASN A 14 14.97 -7.72 -14.08
C ASN A 14 14.59 -8.26 -12.68
N PHE A 15 14.27 -7.39 -11.71
CA PHE A 15 13.89 -7.81 -10.35
C PHE A 15 12.39 -8.07 -10.19
N ALA A 16 11.53 -7.39 -10.96
CA ALA A 16 10.08 -7.55 -10.93
C ALA A 16 9.58 -8.90 -11.54
N GLY A 17 10.49 -9.78 -11.97
CA GLY A 17 10.18 -10.84 -12.93
C GLY A 17 9.68 -12.19 -12.40
N LYS A 18 9.48 -12.40 -11.08
CA LYS A 18 9.03 -13.73 -10.60
C LYS A 18 7.89 -13.79 -9.58
N ILE A 19 7.58 -12.73 -8.83
CA ILE A 19 6.41 -12.71 -7.94
C ILE A 19 5.22 -12.00 -8.61
N GLY A 20 5.48 -11.06 -9.53
CA GLY A 20 4.45 -10.36 -10.31
C GLY A 20 3.63 -11.22 -11.29
N SER A 21 3.96 -12.51 -11.50
CA SER A 21 3.25 -13.36 -12.46
C SER A 21 1.97 -14.00 -11.92
N ARG A 22 1.68 -13.93 -10.61
CA ARG A 22 0.42 -14.42 -10.02
C ARG A 22 -0.03 -13.59 -8.82
N LEU A 23 -0.36 -12.32 -9.06
CA LEU A 23 -1.11 -11.54 -8.09
C LEU A 23 -2.51 -12.15 -7.90
N ASN A 24 -2.86 -12.49 -6.67
CA ASN A 24 -4.21 -12.92 -6.33
C ASN A 24 -5.02 -11.74 -5.79
N HIS A 25 -5.65 -10.99 -6.71
CA HIS A 25 -6.47 -9.83 -6.36
C HIS A 25 -7.63 -10.16 -5.42
N THR A 26 -8.16 -11.38 -5.47
CA THR A 26 -9.21 -11.84 -4.56
C THR A 26 -8.68 -11.94 -3.13
N ALA A 27 -7.50 -12.56 -2.94
CA ALA A 27 -6.88 -12.67 -1.62
C ALA A 27 -6.48 -11.31 -1.04
N MET A 28 -5.99 -10.39 -1.89
CA MET A 28 -5.70 -9.00 -1.48
C MET A 28 -6.98 -8.29 -1.01
N THR A 29 -8.04 -8.33 -1.82
CA THR A 29 -9.34 -7.73 -1.48
C THR A 29 -9.91 -8.33 -0.19
N MET A 30 -9.84 -9.64 0.00
CA MET A 30 -10.27 -10.30 1.24
C MET A 30 -9.47 -9.82 2.46
N SER A 31 -8.15 -9.65 2.30
CA SER A 31 -7.29 -9.16 3.38
C SER A 31 -7.65 -7.75 3.80
N LEU A 32 -7.94 -6.86 2.83
CA LEU A 32 -8.43 -5.51 3.10
C LEU A 32 -9.82 -5.51 3.72
N SER A 33 -10.77 -6.30 3.19
CA SER A 33 -12.12 -6.42 3.76
C SER A 33 -12.07 -6.90 5.22
N LYS A 34 -11.21 -7.88 5.54
CA LYS A 34 -11.00 -8.35 6.93
C LYS A 34 -10.38 -7.28 7.83
N TYR A 35 -9.52 -6.43 7.29
CA TYR A 35 -8.97 -5.30 8.04
C TYR A 35 -10.05 -4.25 8.32
N LEU A 36 -10.81 -3.85 7.30
CA LEU A 36 -11.83 -2.81 7.36
C LEU A 36 -13.06 -3.22 8.18
N SER A 37 -13.38 -4.51 8.28
CA SER A 37 -14.52 -5.00 9.08
C SER A 37 -14.39 -4.71 10.58
N LYS A 38 -13.20 -4.33 11.06
CA LYS A 38 -12.98 -3.85 12.42
C LYS A 38 -13.52 -2.43 12.66
N PHE A 39 -13.93 -1.73 11.60
CA PHE A 39 -14.36 -0.33 11.65
C PHE A 39 -15.86 -0.24 11.30
N PRO A 40 -16.72 0.11 12.28
CA PRO A 40 -18.17 0.05 12.09
C PRO A 40 -18.72 1.09 11.12
N CYS A 41 -17.95 2.13 10.79
CA CYS A 41 -18.37 3.15 9.83
C CYS A 41 -18.21 2.74 8.36
N VAL A 42 -17.62 1.58 8.07
CA VAL A 42 -17.44 1.07 6.70
C VAL A 42 -18.47 -0.03 6.44
N LYS A 43 -19.23 0.07 5.34
CA LYS A 43 -20.19 -0.97 4.96
C LYS A 43 -19.44 -2.26 4.61
N ASN A 44 -19.89 -3.37 5.20
CA ASN A 44 -19.41 -4.70 4.83
C ASN A 44 -19.62 -4.95 3.33
N ASN A 45 -18.70 -5.69 2.71
CA ASN A 45 -18.74 -6.07 1.29
C ASN A 45 -18.81 -4.89 0.29
N SER A 46 -18.46 -3.67 0.70
CA SER A 46 -18.41 -2.50 -0.18
C SER A 46 -17.05 -2.29 -0.87
N VAL A 47 -16.05 -3.11 -0.53
CA VAL A 47 -14.67 -2.96 -1.00
C VAL A 47 -14.54 -3.40 -2.46
N ILE A 48 -14.11 -2.49 -3.32
CA ILE A 48 -13.85 -2.73 -4.74
C ILE A 48 -12.43 -2.22 -5.04
N CYS A 49 -11.54 -3.13 -5.42
CA CYS A 49 -10.14 -2.79 -5.68
C CYS A 49 -9.83 -2.72 -7.19
N GLU A 50 -8.97 -1.77 -7.57
CA GLU A 50 -8.47 -1.68 -8.93
C GLU A 50 -7.56 -2.86 -9.26
N LYS A 51 -7.61 -3.33 -10.52
CA LYS A 51 -6.69 -4.38 -11.00
C LYS A 51 -5.26 -3.87 -11.16
N LYS A 52 -5.09 -2.57 -11.42
CA LYS A 52 -3.78 -1.96 -11.54
C LYS A 52 -3.15 -1.86 -10.15
N VAL A 53 -1.92 -2.32 -10.03
CA VAL A 53 -1.13 -2.23 -8.79
C VAL A 53 0.24 -1.65 -9.09
N ASP A 54 0.84 -1.01 -8.10
CA ASP A 54 2.24 -0.58 -8.12
C ASP A 54 3.05 -1.52 -7.22
N ILE A 55 3.92 -2.33 -7.83
CA ILE A 55 4.79 -3.25 -7.10
C ILE A 55 6.12 -2.56 -6.85
N ARG A 56 6.43 -2.36 -5.58
CA ARG A 56 7.72 -1.86 -5.12
C ARG A 56 8.47 -2.97 -4.42
N VAL A 57 9.52 -3.46 -5.08
CA VAL A 57 10.52 -4.25 -4.40
C VAL A 57 11.37 -3.27 -3.59
N PRO A 58 11.56 -3.47 -2.27
CA PRO A 58 12.51 -2.65 -1.53
C PRO A 58 13.86 -2.76 -2.23
N ASN A 59 14.38 -1.61 -2.70
CA ASN A 59 15.64 -1.56 -3.43
C ASN A 59 16.74 -2.18 -2.55
N GLU A 60 17.43 -3.20 -3.05
CA GLU A 60 18.48 -3.91 -2.31
C GLU A 60 19.58 -2.92 -1.83
N MET A 61 19.78 -1.82 -2.58
CA MET A 61 20.73 -0.74 -2.25
C MET A 61 20.23 0.22 -1.17
N VAL A 62 18.92 0.30 -0.90
CA VAL A 62 18.37 1.12 0.19
C VAL A 62 18.52 0.42 1.55
N ARG A 63 18.65 -0.92 1.58
CA ARG A 63 19.04 -1.67 2.80
C ARG A 63 20.48 -1.38 3.24
N LEU A 64 21.36 -0.99 2.32
CA LEU A 64 22.75 -0.64 2.63
C LEU A 64 22.91 0.76 3.26
N GLY A 65 21.80 1.49 3.49
CA GLY A 65 21.81 2.88 3.94
C GLY A 65 22.34 3.80 2.83
N MET A 66 22.12 5.11 2.83
CA MET A 66 22.77 6.01 3.79
C MET A 66 24.27 5.73 4.08
N ARG A 67 24.98 4.94 3.26
CA ARG A 67 26.43 4.70 3.37
C ARG A 67 27.13 4.94 2.03
N ASN A 68 28.31 5.55 2.08
CA ASN A 68 29.13 5.88 0.92
C ASN A 68 29.39 4.60 0.11
N LYS A 69 29.27 4.69 -1.23
CA LYS A 69 29.52 3.60 -2.21
C LYS A 69 30.87 2.88 -2.07
N ILE A 70 31.75 3.37 -1.21
CA ILE A 70 33.14 2.95 -1.02
C ILE A 70 33.26 1.84 0.03
N GLU A 71 32.34 1.74 1.00
CA GLU A 71 32.44 0.80 2.12
C GLU A 71 31.19 -0.06 2.26
N ILE A 72 31.13 -1.15 1.50
CA ILE A 72 30.24 -2.28 1.80
C ILE A 72 31.07 -3.24 2.67
N PRO A 73 30.69 -3.47 3.95
CA PRO A 73 31.38 -4.42 4.81
C PRO A 73 31.50 -5.78 4.12
N LYS A 74 32.69 -6.42 4.19
CA LYS A 74 33.00 -7.69 3.51
C LYS A 74 32.01 -8.84 3.81
N TYR A 75 31.19 -8.69 4.85
CA TYR A 75 30.23 -9.68 5.35
C TYR A 75 28.78 -9.42 4.88
N GLU A 76 28.49 -8.28 4.27
CA GLU A 76 27.18 -8.00 3.68
C GLU A 76 27.10 -8.64 2.29
N HIS A 77 26.44 -9.79 2.21
CA HIS A 77 26.25 -10.50 0.95
C HIS A 77 25.39 -9.66 -0.02
N ARG A 78 26.05 -9.02 -0.99
CA ARG A 78 25.40 -8.47 -2.19
C ARG A 78 24.52 -9.57 -2.81
N GLY A 79 23.21 -9.33 -2.92
CA GLY A 79 22.31 -10.18 -3.72
C GLY A 79 21.40 -11.17 -2.96
N ARG A 80 21.21 -11.04 -1.64
CA ARG A 80 20.08 -11.74 -1.00
C ARG A 80 18.76 -11.08 -1.42
N ARG A 81 18.07 -11.72 -2.37
CA ARG A 81 16.73 -11.33 -2.82
C ARG A 81 15.81 -11.12 -1.62
N SER A 82 15.11 -9.99 -1.61
CA SER A 82 14.05 -9.73 -0.63
C SER A 82 13.09 -10.93 -0.57
N GLU A 83 12.71 -11.31 0.65
CA GLU A 83 11.69 -12.35 0.88
C GLU A 83 10.28 -11.83 0.62
N TYR A 84 10.15 -10.50 0.50
CA TYR A 84 8.89 -9.81 0.36
C TYR A 84 8.90 -8.74 -0.74
N GLU A 85 7.72 -8.48 -1.28
CA GLU A 85 7.44 -7.33 -2.15
C GLU A 85 6.36 -6.47 -1.51
N TYR A 86 6.43 -5.15 -1.73
CA TYR A 86 5.36 -4.25 -1.33
C TYR A 86 4.47 -3.98 -2.53
N ILE A 87 3.17 -4.12 -2.35
CA ILE A 87 2.17 -3.90 -3.40
C ILE A 87 1.27 -2.77 -2.94
N TYR A 88 1.23 -1.70 -3.72
CA TYR A 88 0.32 -0.58 -3.51
C TYR A 88 -0.88 -0.77 -4.42
N GLN A 89 -2.07 -0.71 -3.84
CA GLN A 89 -3.32 -0.83 -4.58
C GLN A 89 -4.28 0.26 -4.13
N ASN A 90 -5.00 0.81 -5.10
CA ASN A 90 -6.12 1.69 -4.83
C ASN A 90 -7.41 0.87 -4.84
N CYS A 91 -8.23 1.11 -3.83
CA CYS A 91 -9.54 0.51 -3.66
C CYS A 91 -10.55 1.59 -3.30
N ASN A 92 -11.82 1.28 -3.49
CA ASN A 92 -12.93 2.08 -3.02
C ASN A 92 -13.73 1.28 -2.00
N ALA A 93 -14.36 1.96 -1.06
CA ALA A 93 -15.36 1.40 -0.17
C ALA A 93 -16.49 2.41 0.02
N THR A 94 -17.56 1.97 0.67
CA THR A 94 -18.69 2.84 1.02
C THR A 94 -18.81 2.90 2.53
N SER A 95 -18.95 4.10 3.07
CA SER A 95 -19.24 4.29 4.50
C SER A 95 -20.69 3.98 4.82
N THR A 96 -21.04 3.87 6.10
CA THR A 96 -22.42 3.69 6.55
C THR A 96 -23.32 4.90 6.30
N THR A 97 -22.74 6.08 6.03
CA THR A 97 -23.42 7.31 5.63
C THR A 97 -23.50 7.47 4.11
N ASP A 98 -23.21 6.41 3.36
CA ASP A 98 -23.20 6.39 1.88
C ASP A 98 -22.11 7.25 1.21
N ASP A 99 -21.19 7.81 1.99
CA ASP A 99 -20.01 8.47 1.45
C ASP A 99 -19.06 7.45 0.80
N LYS A 100 -18.58 7.76 -0.41
CA LYS A 100 -17.55 6.97 -1.09
C LYS A 100 -16.18 7.25 -0.47
N LEU A 101 -15.46 6.19 -0.15
CA LEU A 101 -14.13 6.22 0.46
C LEU A 101 -13.09 5.74 -0.55
N ASN A 102 -12.09 6.57 -0.85
CA ASN A 102 -10.92 6.19 -1.63
C ASN A 102 -9.84 5.67 -0.68
N ILE A 103 -9.35 4.46 -0.94
CA ILE A 103 -8.44 3.74 -0.05
C ILE A 103 -7.15 3.42 -0.79
N THR A 104 -6.01 3.85 -0.25
CA THR A 104 -4.70 3.38 -0.70
C THR A 104 -4.13 2.46 0.36
N VAL A 105 -3.89 1.21 -0.04
CA VAL A 105 -3.37 0.16 0.84
C VAL A 105 -2.01 -0.32 0.35
N GLN A 106 -1.12 -0.58 1.31
CA GLN A 106 0.16 -1.23 1.08
C GLN A 106 0.11 -2.66 1.65
N TYR A 107 0.21 -3.64 0.76
CA TYR A 107 0.38 -5.03 1.14
C TYR A 107 1.85 -5.39 1.18
N ARG A 108 2.24 -6.24 2.12
CA ARG A 108 3.45 -7.06 2.02
C ARG A 108 3.05 -8.41 1.46
N SER A 109 3.61 -8.75 0.31
CA SER A 109 3.49 -10.08 -0.30
C SER A 109 4.74 -10.89 -0.02
N ASP A 110 4.59 -12.13 0.45
CA ASP A 110 5.69 -13.08 0.51
C ASP A 110 5.77 -13.95 -0.76
N ARG A 111 6.75 -14.86 -0.81
CA ARG A 111 6.91 -15.83 -1.92
C ARG A 111 5.79 -16.89 -2.02
N ARG A 112 4.94 -16.99 -1.01
CA ARG A 112 3.79 -17.91 -0.95
C ARG A 112 2.48 -17.22 -1.32
N SER A 113 2.54 -15.97 -1.78
CA SER A 113 1.36 -15.14 -2.12
C SER A 113 0.44 -14.88 -0.93
N ASN A 114 1.00 -14.81 0.29
CA ASN A 114 0.28 -14.26 1.44
C ASN A 114 0.35 -12.74 1.41
N TYR A 115 -0.77 -12.07 1.73
CA TYR A 115 -0.88 -10.62 1.70
C TYR A 115 -1.18 -10.07 3.10
N ASP A 116 -0.21 -9.38 3.69
CA ASP A 116 -0.37 -8.72 4.98
C ASP A 116 -0.49 -7.20 4.81
N ILE A 117 -1.38 -6.57 5.58
CA ILE A 117 -1.45 -5.11 5.71
C ILE A 117 -0.63 -4.71 6.94
N ILE A 118 0.59 -4.21 6.72
CA ILE A 118 1.51 -3.84 7.81
C ILE A 118 1.19 -2.45 8.36
N TYR A 119 0.78 -1.55 7.48
CA TYR A 119 0.49 -0.17 7.82
C TYR A 119 -1.01 0.10 7.63
N PRO A 120 -1.62 0.91 8.52
CA PRO A 120 -3.01 1.33 8.34
C PRO A 120 -3.21 1.93 6.94
N PRO A 121 -4.24 1.49 6.18
CA PRO A 121 -4.56 2.08 4.89
C PRO A 121 -4.88 3.56 5.02
N ILE A 122 -4.49 4.34 4.02
CA ILE A 122 -4.91 5.74 3.89
C ILE A 122 -6.33 5.71 3.33
N VAL A 123 -7.26 6.38 4.01
CA VAL A 123 -8.67 6.46 3.59
C VAL A 123 -9.06 7.91 3.44
N ILE A 124 -9.58 8.29 2.28
CA ILE A 124 -10.00 9.66 1.96
C ILE A 124 -11.48 9.61 1.60
N PRO A 125 -12.38 10.22 2.38
CA PRO A 125 -13.78 10.31 2.01
C PRO A 125 -13.94 11.29 0.84
N SER A 126 -14.92 11.03 -0.02
CA SER A 126 -15.24 11.92 -1.15
C SER A 126 -16.04 13.15 -0.73
N ASN A 127 -16.65 13.11 0.46
CA ASN A 127 -17.40 14.22 1.04
C ASN A 127 -16.44 15.19 1.75
N GLU A 128 -16.69 16.49 1.59
CA GLU A 128 -15.85 17.57 2.12
C GLU A 128 -15.80 17.56 3.65
N ALA A 129 -16.89 17.15 4.32
CA ALA A 129 -17.06 17.35 5.76
C ALA A 129 -16.06 16.56 6.64
N CYS A 130 -15.51 15.46 6.15
CA CYS A 130 -14.46 14.69 6.84
C CYS A 130 -13.21 14.50 5.96
N SER A 131 -13.04 15.33 4.91
CA SER A 131 -12.03 15.16 3.85
C SER A 131 -10.57 15.19 4.33
N ASP A 132 -10.27 15.95 5.39
CA ASP A 132 -8.92 16.04 5.96
C ASP A 132 -8.51 14.80 6.77
N LEU A 133 -9.47 13.95 7.15
CA LEU A 133 -9.22 12.80 8.01
C LEU A 133 -8.82 11.58 7.19
N ARG A 134 -7.52 11.26 7.26
CA ARG A 134 -6.93 10.09 6.56
C ARG A 134 -6.91 8.81 7.39
N ASN A 135 -7.20 8.93 8.68
CA ASN A 135 -7.18 7.84 9.65
C ASN A 135 -8.61 7.28 9.84
N LEU A 136 -8.77 5.97 9.68
CA LEU A 136 -10.06 5.28 9.81
C LEU A 136 -10.77 5.51 11.15
N ILE A 137 -10.04 5.58 12.27
CA ILE A 137 -10.63 5.81 13.60
C ILE A 137 -11.22 7.22 13.68
N ALA A 138 -10.44 8.22 13.27
CA ALA A 138 -10.88 9.62 13.27
C ALA A 138 -12.04 9.83 12.29
N LEU A 139 -11.93 9.27 11.09
CA LEU A 139 -12.97 9.31 10.06
C LEU A 139 -14.28 8.70 10.57
N CYS A 140 -14.25 7.51 11.17
CA CYS A 140 -15.44 6.89 11.72
C CYS A 140 -16.10 7.72 12.82
N SER A 141 -15.30 8.42 13.63
CA SER A 141 -15.82 9.31 14.67
C SER A 141 -16.55 10.52 14.04
N CYS A 142 -15.93 11.16 13.04
CA CYS A 142 -16.52 12.28 12.29
C CYS A 142 -17.84 11.88 11.60
N LEU A 143 -17.86 10.76 10.88
CA LEU A 143 -19.06 10.29 10.18
C LEU A 143 -20.21 9.94 11.13
N ARG A 144 -19.89 9.43 12.33
CA ARG A 144 -20.90 9.18 13.37
C ARG A 144 -21.53 10.48 13.87
N GLU A 145 -20.73 11.51 14.09
CA GLU A 145 -21.21 12.83 14.50
C GLU A 145 -22.08 13.49 13.44
N GLN A 146 -21.69 13.39 12.15
CA GLN A 146 -22.50 13.86 11.03
C GLN A 146 -23.89 13.22 11.02
N ARG A 147 -23.96 11.89 11.20
CA ARG A 147 -25.23 11.15 11.26
C ARG A 147 -26.12 11.54 12.45
N CYS A 148 -25.54 11.92 13.59
CA CYS A 148 -26.33 12.37 14.74
C CYS A 148 -26.90 13.80 14.57
N ARG A 149 -26.38 14.57 13.60
CA ARG A 149 -26.81 15.95 13.31
C ARG A 149 -27.81 16.05 12.16
N SER A 150 -28.05 14.95 11.44
CA SER A 150 -28.97 14.83 10.30
C SER A 150 -30.27 14.14 10.71
#